data_AF-A0A7C1ELN5-F1
#
_entry.id   AF-A0A7C1ELN5-F1
#
_cell.length_a   1.000
_cell.length_b   1.000
_cell.length_c   1.000
_cell.angle_alpha   90.00
_cell.angle_beta   90.00
_cell.angle_gamma   90.00
#
_symmetry.space_group_name_H-M   'P 1'
#
loop_
_entity.id
_entity.type
_entity.pdbx_description
1 polymer ?
#
loop_
_entity_poly.entity_id
_entity_poly.type
_entity_poly.pdbx_seq_one_letter_code
_entity_poly.pdbx_strand_id
1 'polypeptide(L)' 'LHNHPSGRTEPSENDKKIKKKVIMASKEMDLSLLDHIIVGREGYYSFYENGLIDSYMGVYRRLAAAME' A
#
# COMPACT_ATOMS: atom_id res chain seq x y z
N LEU A 1 -3.43 -8.47 -2.33
CA LEU A 1 -4.27 -8.45 -3.55
C LEU A 1 -5.72 -8.42 -3.11
N HIS A 2 -6.55 -7.62 -3.75
CA HIS A 2 -8.01 -7.76 -3.63
C HIS A 2 -8.69 -7.37 -4.94
N ASN A 3 -9.93 -7.81 -5.11
CA ASN A 3 -10.75 -7.50 -6.28
C ASN A 3 -11.69 -6.32 -5.99
N HIS A 4 -11.95 -5.51 -7.01
CA HIS A 4 -13.03 -4.54 -7.03
C HIS A 4 -14.17 -5.06 -7.91
N PRO A 5 -15.29 -5.56 -7.34
CA PRO A 5 -16.41 -6.10 -8.13
C PRO A 5 -17.04 -5.10 -9.10
N SER A 6 -16.89 -3.79 -8.84
CA SER A 6 -17.30 -2.71 -9.74
C SER A 6 -16.55 -2.70 -11.06
N GLY A 7 -15.38 -3.35 -11.12
CA GLY A 7 -14.51 -3.40 -12.29
C GLY A 7 -13.48 -2.27 -12.37
N ARG A 8 -13.70 -1.16 -11.66
CA ARG A 8 -12.75 -0.05 -11.54
C ARG A 8 -11.58 -0.45 -10.65
N THR A 9 -10.37 0.01 -10.97
CA THR A 9 -9.16 -0.38 -10.24
C THR A 9 -8.60 0.73 -9.35
N GLU A 10 -9.13 1.95 -9.42
CA GLU A 10 -8.69 3.04 -8.55
C GLU A 10 -8.86 2.68 -7.06
N PRO A 11 -7.82 2.84 -6.23
CA PRO A 11 -7.91 2.54 -4.80
C PRO A 11 -8.86 3.53 -4.12
N SER A 12 -9.78 2.99 -3.33
CA SER A 12 -10.59 3.79 -2.42
C SER A 12 -9.74 4.38 -1.30
N GLU A 13 -10.29 5.37 -0.59
CA GLU A 13 -9.64 5.88 0.62
C GLU A 13 -9.47 4.81 1.70
N ASN A 14 -10.37 3.81 1.74
CA ASN A 14 -10.23 2.69 2.67
C ASN A 14 -9.06 1.78 2.27
N ASP A 15 -8.89 1.51 0.98
CA ASP A 15 -7.75 0.72 0.46
C ASP A 15 -6.42 1.38 0.85
N LYS A 16 -6.31 2.71 0.66
CA LYS A 16 -5.12 3.48 1.06
C LYS A 16 -4.87 3.43 2.58
N LYS A 17 -5.92 3.57 3.39
CA LYS A 17 -5.82 3.49 4.87
C LYS A 17 -5.35 2.12 5.33
N ILE A 18 -5.96 1.05 4.81
CA ILE A 18 -5.56 -0.34 5.13
C ILE A 18 -4.13 -0.57 4.68
N LYS A 19 -3.77 -0.18 3.45
CA LYS A 19 -2.41 -0.36 2.94
C LYS A 19 -1.36 0.31 3.83
N LYS A 20 -1.60 1.54 4.29
CA LYS A 20 -0.70 2.23 5.25
C LYS A 20 -0.50 1.39 6.52
N LYS A 21 -1.58 0.89 7.14
CA LYS A 21 -1.50 0.05 8.33
C LYS A 21 -0.71 -1.25 8.08
N VAL A 22 -0.95 -1.90 6.94
CA VAL A 22 -0.25 -3.13 6.57
C VAL A 22 1.24 -2.89 6.35
N ILE A 23 1.65 -1.78 5.72
CA ILE A 23 3.07 -1.42 5.57
C ILE A 23 3.74 -1.30 6.93
N MET A 24 3.12 -0.56 7.86
CA MET A 24 3.66 -0.35 9.21
C MET A 24 3.81 -1.68 9.94
N ALA A 25 2.75 -2.49 9.98
CA ALA A 25 2.77 -3.79 10.64
C ALA A 25 3.81 -4.74 10.01
N SER A 26 3.95 -4.71 8.68
CA SER A 26 4.95 -5.52 7.98
C SER A 26 6.37 -5.15 8.42
N LYS A 27 6.64 -3.86 8.69
CA LYS A 27 7.97 -3.41 9.15
C LYS A 27 8.30 -3.86 10.56
N GLU A 28 7.33 -3.80 11.47
CA GLU A 28 7.50 -4.34 12.84
C GLU A 28 7.79 -5.85 12.84
N MET A 29 7.38 -6.56 11.78
CA MET A 29 7.62 -7.99 11.59
C MET A 29 8.86 -8.29 10.72
N ASP A 30 9.64 -7.28 10.35
CA ASP A 30 10.76 -7.36 9.41
C ASP A 30 10.39 -8.01 8.05
N LEU A 31 9.15 -7.79 7.61
CA LEU A 31 8.63 -8.23 6.32
C LEU A 31 8.71 -7.12 5.28
N SER A 32 9.03 -7.52 4.05
CA SER A 32 9.02 -6.62 2.89
C SER A 32 7.73 -6.80 2.10
N LEU A 33 6.93 -5.74 2.06
CA LEU A 33 5.69 -5.70 1.29
C LEU A 33 5.98 -5.24 -0.13
N LEU A 34 6.05 -6.20 -1.07
CA LEU A 34 6.43 -5.96 -2.46
C LEU A 34 5.40 -5.09 -3.20
N ASP A 35 4.13 -5.47 -3.13
CA ASP A 35 3.06 -4.73 -3.81
C ASP A 35 1.71 -4.86 -3.09
N HIS A 36 0.78 -3.98 -3.44
CA HIS A 36 -0.65 -4.20 -3.26
C HIS A 36 -1.32 -4.03 -4.62
N ILE A 37 -1.82 -5.13 -5.17
CA ILE A 37 -2.56 -5.14 -6.43
C ILE A 37 -4.06 -5.10 -6.17
N ILE A 38 -4.76 -4.18 -6.85
CA ILE A 38 -6.22 -4.19 -7.01
C ILE A 38 -6.53 -4.72 -8.40
N VAL A 39 -7.35 -5.76 -8.51
CA VAL A 39 -7.77 -6.33 -9.79
C VAL A 39 -9.23 -6.01 -10.10
N GLY A 40 -9.50 -5.67 -11.35
CA GLY A 40 -10.84 -5.33 -11.85
C GLY A 40 -10.98 -5.67 -13.34
N ARG A 41 -12.17 -5.45 -13.91
CA ARG A 41 -12.41 -5.67 -15.33
C ARG A 41 -11.58 -4.75 -16.22
N GLU A 42 -11.26 -3.56 -15.72
CA GLU A 42 -10.46 -2.54 -16.43
C GLU A 42 -8.95 -2.82 -16.38
N GLY A 43 -8.53 -3.90 -15.69
CA GLY A 43 -7.13 -4.31 -15.56
C GLY A 43 -6.72 -4.42 -14.10
N TYR A 44 -5.59 -3.81 -13.75
CA TYR A 44 -5.13 -3.77 -12.37
C TYR A 44 -4.58 -2.40 -11.98
N TYR A 45 -4.49 -2.17 -10.68
CA TYR A 45 -3.76 -1.06 -10.09
C TYR A 45 -2.68 -1.62 -9.18
N SER A 46 -1.42 -1.25 -9.43
CA SER A 46 -0.29 -1.55 -8.55
C SER A 46 0.07 -0.34 -7.70
N PHE A 47 0.08 -0.52 -6.38
CA PHE A 47 0.56 0.53 -5.47
C PHE A 47 2.06 0.77 -5.61
N TYR A 48 2.83 -0.24 -6.02
CA TYR A 48 4.26 -0.11 -6.30
C TYR A 48 4.50 0.73 -7.56
N GLU A 49 3.89 0.38 -8.69
CA GLU A 49 4.04 1.12 -9.96
C GLU A 49 3.60 2.58 -9.83
N ASN A 50 2.61 2.85 -8.98
CA ASN A 50 2.12 4.21 -8.69
C ASN A 50 2.90 4.93 -7.57
N GLY A 51 4.02 4.38 -7.09
CA GLY A 51 4.91 5.00 -6.11
C GLY A 51 4.32 5.17 -4.70
N LEU A 52 3.15 4.60 -4.42
CA LEU A 52 2.49 4.74 -3.11
C LEU A 52 3.22 3.96 -2.02
N ILE A 53 3.82 2.81 -2.35
CA ILE A 53 4.60 2.05 -1.37
C ILE A 53 5.81 2.85 -0.89
N ASP A 54 6.59 3.38 -1.82
CA ASP A 54 7.79 4.15 -1.50
C ASP A 54 7.44 5.45 -0.76
N SER A 55 6.36 6.12 -1.17
CA SER A 55 5.84 7.30 -0.48
C SER A 55 5.52 7.02 0.99
N TYR A 56 4.78 5.94 1.27
CA TYR A 56 4.40 5.57 2.63
C TYR A 56 5.59 5.09 3.45
N MET A 57 6.51 4.34 2.85
CA MET A 57 7.77 3.93 3.47
C MET A 57 8.67 5.13 3.80
N GLY A 58 8.68 6.16 2.96
CA GLY A 58 9.40 7.41 3.23
C GLY A 58 8.85 8.15 4.45
N VAL A 59 7.53 8.17 4.63
CA VAL A 59 6.90 8.72 5.83
C VAL A 59 7.28 7.91 7.07
N TYR A 60 7.18 6.59 7.00
CA TYR A 60 7.57 5.71 8.11
C TYR A 60 9.01 5.95 8.56
N ARG A 61 9.96 5.95 7.62
CA ARG A 61 11.38 6.15 7.93
C ARG A 61 11.65 7.48 8.64
N ARG A 62 10.96 8.54 8.24
CA ARG A 62 11.07 9.85 8.91
C ARG A 62 10.50 9.83 10.34
N LEU A 63 9.41 9.11 10.57
CA LEU A 63 8.81 8.97 11.89
C LEU A 63 9.68 8.10 12.81
N ALA A 64 10.17 6.97 12.30
CA ALA A 64 11.05 6.07 13.06
C ALA A 64 12.32 6.79 13.51
N ALA A 65 12.97 7.54 12.61
CA ALA A 65 14.17 8.32 12.94
C ALA A 65 13.94 9.47 13.94
N ALA A 66 12.69 9.89 14.17
CA ALA A 66 12.35 10.92 15.16
C ALA A 66 12.02 10.33 16.54
N MET A 67 11.90 9.01 16.64
CA MET A 67 11.61 8.28 17.89
C MET A 67 12.86 7.66 18.52
N GLU A 68 13.99 7.69 17.81
CA GLU A 68 15.34 7.40 18.31
C GLU A 68 15.99 8.69 18.83
#